data_AF-A0A354WCF8-F1
#
_entry.id   AF-A0A354WCF8-F1
#
_cell.length_a   1.000
_cell.length_b   1.000
_cell.length_c   1.000
_cell.angle_alpha   90.00
_cell.angle_beta   90.00
_cell.angle_gamma   90.00
#
_symmetry.space_group_name_H-M   'P 1'
#
loop_
_entity.id
_entity.type
_entity.pdbx_description
1 polymer ?
#
loop_
_entity_poly.entity_id
_entity_poly.type
_entity_poly.pdbx_seq_one_letter_code
_entity_poly.pdbx_strand_id
1 'polypeptide(L)'
;MSKQDRAREWVNNYAITGTAIVVAAIVPGTNAVALIAIEATMCFHIGRIYRGDDFSMKEAGGIAASVGLAAVAGQIIALEALTLIPWAGWAAKGAIAGGIIKTLGEAIISYYENKDAQFSSTSTFTATFNPQIIEIVEIKPPNQIITLIGATSAGKSSTANALLGYEAFPVGAEHGTTIKVNQKDYTQGYSLRDTPGLMDDTNFKDVIWETLQDSELVIYVTGEGQLYRPELDIVKRIRESQIQWDQDSQTIGHRQLAVYVNREDVKQLTMTSQTIQQEANLIRNQVSQWIPSHKVVFGASSPIAKGIRQTPRIEALESLINSHINNRK
;
A
#
# COMPACT_ATOMS: atom_id res chain seq x y z
N MET A 1 11.25 -13.11 4.39
CA MET A 1 10.94 -12.89 2.97
C MET A 1 12.20 -13.11 2.16
N SER A 2 12.17 -14.00 1.16
CA SER A 2 13.35 -14.24 0.31
C SER A 2 13.61 -13.04 -0.62
N LYS A 3 14.81 -12.96 -1.23
CA LYS A 3 15.09 -11.94 -2.26
C LYS A 3 14.13 -12.08 -3.45
N GLN A 4 13.79 -13.31 -3.80
CA GLN A 4 12.83 -13.64 -4.85
C GLN A 4 11.42 -13.12 -4.55
N ASP A 5 10.93 -13.32 -3.32
CA ASP A 5 9.59 -12.85 -2.91
C ASP A 5 9.52 -11.33 -2.95
N ARG A 6 10.56 -10.64 -2.44
CA ARG A 6 10.70 -9.19 -2.53
C ARG A 6 10.68 -8.72 -3.98
N ALA A 7 11.43 -9.38 -4.85
CA ALA A 7 11.48 -9.00 -6.25
C ALA A 7 10.12 -9.20 -6.95
N ARG A 8 9.40 -10.29 -6.66
CA ARG A 8 8.05 -10.54 -7.19
C ARG A 8 7.03 -9.52 -6.71
N GLU A 9 7.15 -9.07 -5.47
CA GLU A 9 6.33 -7.98 -4.95
C GLU A 9 6.53 -6.70 -5.78
N TRP A 10 7.78 -6.33 -6.07
CA TRP A 10 8.07 -5.22 -6.98
C TRP A 10 7.43 -5.43 -8.36
N VAL A 11 7.58 -6.60 -8.97
CA VAL A 11 7.00 -6.94 -10.28
C VAL A 11 5.47 -6.78 -10.28
N ASN A 12 4.79 -7.25 -9.23
CA ASN A 12 3.34 -7.11 -9.12
C ASN A 12 2.92 -5.64 -9.05
N ASN A 13 3.66 -4.80 -8.34
CA ASN A 13 3.38 -3.37 -8.27
C ASN A 13 3.63 -2.67 -9.61
N TYR A 14 4.72 -2.99 -10.30
CA TYR A 14 4.96 -2.53 -11.67
C TYR A 14 3.84 -2.98 -12.62
N ALA A 15 3.34 -4.20 -12.48
CA ALA A 15 2.24 -4.69 -13.30
C ALA A 15 0.94 -3.90 -13.06
N ILE A 16 0.69 -3.43 -11.83
CA ILE A 16 -0.48 -2.61 -11.51
C ILE A 16 -0.28 -1.17 -12.00
N THR A 17 0.80 -0.51 -11.58
CA THR A 17 1.03 0.91 -11.86
C THR A 17 1.45 1.18 -13.30
N GLY A 18 2.34 0.35 -13.85
CA GLY A 18 2.80 0.44 -15.24
C GLY A 18 1.69 0.17 -16.25
N THR A 19 0.71 -0.68 -15.92
CA THR A 19 -0.47 -0.89 -16.77
C THR A 19 -1.28 0.39 -16.95
N ALA A 20 -1.46 1.19 -15.91
CA ALA A 20 -2.18 2.46 -16.01
C ALA A 20 -1.49 3.44 -16.98
N ILE A 21 -0.15 3.51 -16.94
CA ILE A 21 0.67 4.34 -17.84
C ILE A 21 0.47 3.88 -19.30
N VAL A 22 0.56 2.57 -19.55
CA VAL A 22 0.39 2.01 -20.89
C VAL A 22 -1.03 2.18 -21.42
N VAL A 23 -2.07 2.05 -20.59
CA VAL A 23 -3.46 2.30 -21.01
C VAL A 23 -3.66 3.76 -21.40
N ALA A 24 -3.05 4.71 -20.68
CA ALA A 24 -3.14 6.14 -20.99
C ALA A 24 -2.40 6.57 -22.28
N ALA A 25 -1.45 5.75 -22.75
CA ALA A 25 -0.64 6.02 -23.94
C ALA A 25 -1.41 5.75 -25.25
N ILE A 26 -2.22 6.72 -25.70
CA ILE A 26 -3.10 6.58 -26.89
C ILE A 26 -2.40 6.75 -28.25
N VAL A 27 -1.13 7.18 -28.26
CA VAL A 27 -0.38 7.45 -29.49
C VAL A 27 0.42 6.20 -29.90
N PRO A 28 0.37 5.76 -31.17
CA PRO A 28 1.17 4.63 -31.64
C PRO A 28 2.67 4.81 -31.36
N GLY A 29 3.31 3.75 -30.88
CA GLY A 29 4.73 3.74 -30.53
C GLY A 29 5.06 4.22 -29.12
N THR A 30 4.13 4.91 -28.44
CA THR A 30 4.35 5.37 -27.06
C THR A 30 4.24 4.25 -26.02
N ASN A 31 3.60 3.12 -26.36
CA ASN A 31 3.52 1.97 -25.45
C ASN A 31 4.84 1.24 -25.33
N ALA A 32 5.54 1.06 -26.46
CA ALA A 32 6.88 0.50 -26.46
C ALA A 32 7.84 1.34 -25.61
N VAL A 33 7.79 2.67 -25.75
CA VAL A 33 8.63 3.59 -24.95
C VAL A 33 8.31 3.48 -23.45
N ALA A 34 7.03 3.47 -23.09
CA ALA A 34 6.61 3.32 -21.69
C ALA A 34 7.07 1.99 -21.08
N LEU A 35 6.94 0.88 -21.82
CA LEU A 35 7.39 -0.44 -21.38
C LEU A 35 8.91 -0.52 -21.19
N ILE A 36 9.68 0.11 -22.08
CA ILE A 36 11.15 0.21 -21.93
C ILE A 36 11.53 0.94 -20.63
N ALA A 37 10.85 2.06 -20.33
CA ALA A 37 11.10 2.81 -19.10
C ALA A 37 10.71 2.01 -17.85
N ILE A 38 9.57 1.33 -17.88
CA ILE A 38 9.11 0.43 -16.82
C ILE A 38 10.12 -0.70 -16.61
N GLU A 39 10.62 -1.31 -17.68
CA GLU A 39 11.60 -2.39 -17.60
C GLU A 39 12.94 -1.92 -17.01
N ALA A 40 13.46 -0.78 -17.45
CA ALA A 40 14.72 -0.24 -16.95
C ALA A 40 14.66 0.08 -15.45
N THR A 41 13.57 0.71 -14.99
CA THR A 41 13.34 1.02 -13.57
C THR A 41 13.09 -0.23 -12.75
N MET A 42 12.35 -1.20 -13.29
CA MET A 42 12.13 -2.50 -12.66
C MET A 42 13.44 -3.28 -12.51
N CYS A 43 14.29 -3.28 -13.55
CA CYS A 43 15.60 -3.89 -13.50
C CYS A 43 16.51 -3.24 -12.45
N PHE A 44 16.43 -1.92 -12.29
CA PHE A 44 17.14 -1.19 -11.24
C PHE A 44 16.69 -1.59 -9.83
N HIS A 45 15.38 -1.58 -9.56
CA HIS A 45 14.86 -1.91 -8.23
C HIS A 45 15.05 -3.38 -7.87
N ILE A 46 14.84 -4.30 -8.82
CA ILE A 46 15.12 -5.72 -8.61
C ILE A 46 16.63 -5.92 -8.44
N GLY A 47 17.47 -5.31 -9.29
CA GLY A 47 18.92 -5.42 -9.21
C GLY A 47 19.48 -4.97 -7.87
N ARG A 48 18.93 -3.90 -7.27
CA ARG A 48 19.28 -3.48 -5.91
C ARG A 48 18.93 -4.50 -4.83
N ILE A 49 17.85 -5.27 -4.99
CA ILE A 49 17.51 -6.36 -4.05
C ILE A 49 18.58 -7.47 -4.11
N TYR A 50 19.06 -7.79 -5.32
CA TYR A 50 20.01 -8.88 -5.52
C TYR A 50 21.45 -8.48 -5.22
N ARG A 51 21.90 -7.33 -5.74
CA ARG A 51 23.29 -6.88 -5.72
C ARG A 51 23.63 -5.88 -4.61
N GLY A 52 22.65 -5.17 -4.05
CA GLY A 52 22.87 -4.14 -3.04
C GLY A 52 22.76 -2.72 -3.59
N ASP A 53 23.07 -1.74 -2.75
CA ASP A 53 22.84 -0.31 -3.02
C ASP A 53 23.84 0.33 -3.98
N ASP A 54 24.94 -0.36 -4.30
CA ASP A 54 25.94 0.03 -5.29
C ASP A 54 25.50 -0.22 -6.74
N PHE A 55 24.41 -0.97 -6.94
CA PHE A 55 23.85 -1.23 -8.25
C PHE A 55 23.30 0.06 -8.88
N SER A 56 23.83 0.41 -10.07
CA SER A 56 23.51 1.69 -10.73
C SER A 56 22.48 1.55 -11.85
N MET A 57 21.77 2.63 -12.15
CA MET A 57 20.85 2.70 -13.31
C MET A 57 21.55 2.38 -14.64
N LYS A 58 22.85 2.66 -14.76
CA LYS A 58 23.64 2.34 -15.96
C LYS A 58 23.79 0.84 -16.15
N GLU A 59 24.03 0.10 -15.06
CA GLU A 59 24.10 -1.36 -15.09
C GLU A 59 22.72 -1.98 -15.36
N ALA A 60 21.67 -1.45 -14.73
CA ALA A 60 20.28 -1.85 -14.98
C ALA A 60 19.88 -1.70 -16.45
N GLY A 61 20.24 -0.58 -17.08
CA GLY A 61 19.96 -0.35 -18.50
C GLY A 61 20.62 -1.38 -19.43
N GLY A 62 21.82 -1.86 -19.10
CA GLY A 62 22.49 -2.91 -19.88
C GLY A 62 21.81 -4.28 -19.78
N ILE A 63 21.26 -4.60 -18.61
CA ILE A 63 20.52 -5.86 -18.38
C ILE A 63 19.14 -5.80 -19.05
N ALA A 64 18.42 -4.68 -18.91
CA ALA A 64 17.14 -4.48 -19.60
C ALA A 64 17.29 -4.60 -21.13
N ALA A 65 18.33 -4.00 -21.70
CA ALA A 65 18.60 -4.08 -23.13
C ALA A 65 18.89 -5.50 -23.65
N SER A 66 19.33 -6.43 -22.80
CA SER A 66 19.76 -7.77 -23.21
C SER A 66 18.75 -8.87 -22.92
N VAL A 67 17.89 -8.73 -21.90
CA VAL A 67 17.11 -9.87 -21.38
C VAL A 67 15.59 -9.66 -21.45
N GLY A 68 15.06 -8.47 -21.16
CA GLY A 68 13.61 -8.33 -20.97
C GLY A 68 12.84 -8.11 -22.27
N LEU A 69 13.12 -7.06 -23.06
CA LEU A 69 12.31 -6.75 -24.26
C LEU A 69 12.24 -7.89 -25.29
N ALA A 70 13.32 -8.67 -25.45
CA ALA A 70 13.36 -9.77 -26.40
C ALA A 70 12.30 -10.84 -26.09
N ALA A 71 12.00 -11.07 -24.80
CA ALA A 71 11.04 -12.08 -24.36
C ALA A 71 9.59 -11.72 -24.71
N VAL A 72 9.28 -10.45 -24.95
CA VAL A 72 7.91 -9.93 -25.08
C VAL A 72 7.66 -9.14 -26.37
N ALA A 73 8.62 -9.12 -27.31
CA ALA A 73 8.56 -8.31 -28.52
C ALA A 73 7.26 -8.51 -29.34
N GLY A 74 6.79 -9.75 -29.49
CA GLY A 74 5.54 -10.05 -30.18
C GLY A 74 4.29 -9.49 -29.47
N GLN A 75 4.30 -9.50 -28.13
CA GLN A 75 3.20 -8.97 -27.32
C GLN A 75 3.14 -7.43 -27.39
N ILE A 76 4.30 -6.75 -27.49
CA ILE A 76 4.37 -5.29 -27.70
C ILE A 76 3.73 -4.91 -29.04
N ILE A 77 3.99 -5.67 -30.11
CA ILE A 77 3.37 -5.44 -31.42
C ILE A 77 1.84 -5.59 -31.33
N ALA A 78 1.36 -6.64 -30.66
CA ALA A 78 -0.07 -6.85 -30.44
C ALA A 78 -0.70 -5.72 -29.61
N LEU A 79 0.02 -5.23 -28.59
CA LEU A 79 -0.40 -4.13 -27.73
C LEU A 79 -0.55 -2.80 -28.51
N GLU A 80 0.38 -2.52 -29.43
CA GLU A 80 0.29 -1.34 -30.31
C GLU A 80 -0.88 -1.45 -31.28
N ALA A 81 -1.18 -2.64 -31.83
CA ALA A 81 -2.33 -2.83 -32.71
C ALA A 81 -3.67 -2.52 -32.02
N LEU A 82 -3.78 -2.73 -30.71
CA LEU A 82 -5.00 -2.43 -29.95
C LEU A 82 -5.29 -0.93 -29.81
N THR A 83 -4.32 -0.04 -30.06
CA THR A 83 -4.56 1.41 -30.08
C THR A 83 -5.54 1.81 -31.19
N LEU A 84 -5.68 0.99 -32.23
CA LEU A 84 -6.56 1.22 -33.38
C LEU A 84 -8.04 0.88 -33.10
N ILE A 85 -8.35 0.22 -31.98
CA ILE A 85 -9.71 -0.22 -31.63
C ILE A 85 -10.20 0.59 -30.42
N PRO A 86 -11.09 1.58 -30.62
CA PRO A 86 -11.64 2.36 -29.51
C PRO A 86 -12.42 1.49 -28.51
N TRP A 87 -12.40 1.89 -27.24
CA TRP A 87 -13.16 1.32 -26.11
C TRP A 87 -12.80 -0.13 -25.75
N ALA A 88 -12.99 -1.09 -26.66
CA ALA A 88 -12.66 -2.50 -26.45
C ALA A 88 -11.14 -2.75 -26.48
N GLY A 89 -10.42 -2.08 -27.37
CA GLY A 89 -8.96 -2.19 -27.47
C GLY A 89 -8.26 -1.69 -26.22
N TRP A 90 -8.73 -0.59 -25.61
CA TRP A 90 -8.11 -0.01 -24.41
C TRP A 90 -8.31 -0.88 -23.15
N ALA A 91 -9.45 -1.55 -23.02
CA ALA A 91 -9.67 -2.51 -21.93
C ALA A 91 -8.75 -3.74 -22.08
N ALA A 92 -8.66 -4.32 -23.28
CA ALA A 92 -7.76 -5.44 -23.57
C ALA A 92 -6.28 -5.07 -23.39
N LYS A 93 -5.92 -3.83 -23.73
CA LYS A 93 -4.58 -3.27 -23.57
C LYS A 93 -4.09 -3.34 -22.12
N GLY A 94 -4.98 -3.11 -21.15
CA GLY A 94 -4.62 -3.20 -19.74
C GLY A 94 -4.19 -4.61 -19.31
N ALA A 95 -4.96 -5.63 -19.70
CA ALA A 95 -4.64 -7.02 -19.38
C ALA A 95 -3.34 -7.50 -20.04
N ILE A 96 -3.14 -7.14 -21.32
CA ILE A 96 -1.92 -7.50 -22.05
C ILE A 96 -0.70 -6.78 -21.47
N ALA A 97 -0.82 -5.48 -21.16
CA ALA A 97 0.25 -4.71 -20.54
C ALA A 97 0.69 -5.29 -19.19
N GLY A 98 -0.27 -5.62 -18.32
CA GLY A 98 0.02 -6.27 -17.03
C GLY A 98 0.69 -7.63 -17.21
N GLY A 99 0.26 -8.40 -18.21
CA GLY A 99 0.91 -9.66 -18.60
C GLY A 99 2.37 -9.46 -19.04
N ILE A 100 2.63 -8.52 -19.95
CA ILE A 100 3.98 -8.17 -20.43
C ILE A 100 4.88 -7.80 -19.26
N ILE A 101 4.42 -6.90 -18.38
CA ILE A 101 5.23 -6.42 -17.24
C ILE A 101 5.56 -7.56 -16.27
N LYS A 102 4.61 -8.48 -16.01
CA LYS A 102 4.89 -9.67 -15.20
C LYS A 102 5.91 -10.61 -15.87
N THR A 103 5.78 -10.84 -17.16
CA THR A 103 6.73 -11.68 -17.92
C THR A 103 8.14 -11.07 -17.90
N LEU A 104 8.25 -9.76 -18.13
CA LEU A 104 9.51 -9.01 -18.01
C LEU A 104 10.11 -9.13 -16.60
N GLY A 105 9.28 -8.93 -15.57
CA GLY A 105 9.70 -9.03 -14.18
C GLY A 105 10.25 -10.40 -13.81
N GLU A 106 9.56 -11.49 -14.16
CA GLU A 106 10.04 -12.86 -13.91
C GLU A 106 11.31 -13.17 -14.72
N ALA A 107 11.46 -12.65 -15.94
CA ALA A 107 12.70 -12.80 -16.72
C ALA A 107 13.88 -12.11 -16.04
N ILE A 108 13.69 -10.90 -15.50
CA ILE A 108 14.71 -10.17 -14.74
C ILE A 108 15.06 -10.92 -13.44
N ILE A 109 14.06 -11.43 -12.71
CA ILE A 109 14.29 -12.23 -11.50
C ILE A 109 15.11 -13.48 -11.84
N SER A 110 14.70 -14.22 -12.87
CA SER A 110 15.41 -15.41 -13.33
C SER A 110 16.86 -15.13 -13.73
N TYR A 111 17.12 -13.98 -14.36
CA TYR A 111 18.48 -13.53 -14.69
C TYR A 111 19.36 -13.36 -13.45
N TYR A 112 18.82 -12.78 -12.36
CA TYR A 112 19.59 -12.60 -11.13
C TYR A 112 19.72 -13.88 -10.29
N GLU A 113 18.74 -14.78 -10.36
CA GLU A 113 18.77 -16.07 -9.64
C GLU A 113 19.71 -17.09 -10.33
N ASN A 114 19.75 -17.10 -11.66
CA ASN A 114 20.54 -18.07 -12.44
C ASN A 114 21.80 -17.42 -13.04
N LYS A 115 22.98 -17.71 -12.46
CA LYS A 115 24.28 -17.21 -12.94
C LYS A 115 24.68 -17.69 -14.35
N ASP A 116 23.99 -18.69 -14.92
CA ASP A 116 24.30 -19.33 -16.22
C ASP A 116 23.24 -19.11 -17.31
N ALA A 117 22.27 -18.21 -17.11
CA ALA A 117 21.24 -17.93 -18.11
C ALA A 117 21.81 -17.14 -19.31
N GLN A 118 22.56 -17.80 -20.20
CA GLN A 118 22.81 -17.30 -21.54
C GLN A 118 21.51 -17.33 -22.32
N PHE A 119 20.84 -16.19 -22.40
CA PHE A 119 19.70 -16.03 -23.30
C PHE A 119 20.24 -15.88 -24.72
N SER A 120 19.87 -16.82 -25.59
CA SER A 120 20.27 -16.84 -26.99
C SER A 120 19.88 -15.54 -27.68
N SER A 121 20.90 -14.75 -28.04
CA SER A 121 20.82 -13.53 -28.84
C SER A 121 19.99 -13.79 -30.10
N THR A 122 18.72 -13.39 -30.07
CA THR A 122 17.85 -13.45 -31.25
C THR A 122 17.17 -12.09 -31.40
N SER A 123 17.64 -11.36 -32.42
CA SER A 123 17.15 -10.06 -32.89
C SER A 123 17.23 -8.90 -31.91
N THR A 124 18.42 -8.34 -31.74
CA THR A 124 18.62 -6.99 -31.18
C THR A 124 17.82 -5.99 -32.02
N PHE A 125 16.72 -5.48 -31.49
CA PHE A 125 16.04 -4.33 -32.08
C PHE A 125 16.86 -3.08 -31.74
N THR A 126 17.79 -2.70 -32.63
CA THR A 126 18.53 -1.45 -32.54
C THR A 126 17.62 -0.29 -32.92
N ALA A 127 16.79 0.17 -31.98
CA ALA A 127 16.16 1.48 -32.11
C ALA A 127 17.27 2.54 -32.02
N THR A 128 17.47 3.33 -33.07
CA THR A 128 18.35 4.50 -33.03
C THR A 128 17.74 5.53 -32.08
N PHE A 129 18.22 5.56 -30.84
CA PHE A 129 17.78 6.51 -29.83
C PHE A 129 18.28 7.91 -30.19
N ASN A 130 17.34 8.80 -30.50
CA ASN A 130 17.55 10.24 -30.36
C ASN A 130 17.03 10.63 -28.98
N PRO A 131 17.88 10.88 -27.97
CA PRO A 131 17.44 11.14 -26.61
C PRO A 131 16.82 12.54 -26.55
N GLN A 132 15.52 12.63 -26.82
CA GLN A 132 14.73 13.65 -26.14
C GLN A 132 14.58 13.18 -24.70
N ILE A 133 14.88 14.10 -23.77
CA ILE A 133 15.01 13.84 -22.33
C ILE A 133 13.93 12.86 -21.89
N ILE A 134 14.36 11.64 -21.58
CA ILE A 134 13.51 10.61 -21.00
C ILE A 134 13.24 11.11 -19.59
N GLU A 135 12.02 11.58 -19.34
CA GLU A 135 11.54 11.79 -17.99
C GLU A 135 11.49 10.40 -17.34
N ILE A 136 12.56 10.05 -16.61
CA ILE A 136 12.63 8.80 -15.87
C ILE A 136 11.50 8.86 -14.86
N VAL A 137 10.40 8.16 -15.15
CA VAL A 137 9.31 7.98 -14.20
C VAL A 137 9.89 7.19 -13.03
N GLU A 138 10.21 7.89 -11.95
CA GLU A 138 10.67 7.29 -10.71
C GLU A 138 9.50 6.50 -10.11
N ILE A 139 9.45 5.20 -10.38
CA ILE A 139 8.44 4.31 -9.82
C ILE A 139 8.84 4.02 -8.37
N LYS A 140 8.25 4.77 -7.43
CA LYS A 140 8.45 4.59 -5.99
C LYS A 140 8.19 3.11 -5.58
N PRO A 141 8.90 2.59 -4.56
CA PRO A 141 8.61 1.28 -3.99
C PRO A 141 7.12 1.10 -3.68
N PRO A 142 6.60 -0.15 -3.68
CA PRO A 142 5.26 -0.43 -3.18
C PRO A 142 5.04 0.36 -1.89
N ASN A 143 4.02 1.21 -1.89
CA ASN A 143 3.69 1.90 -0.67
C ASN A 143 3.21 0.85 0.33
N GLN A 144 3.95 0.64 1.42
CA GLN A 144 3.50 -0.18 2.54
C GLN A 144 2.23 0.47 3.11
N ILE A 145 1.21 -0.33 3.42
CA ILE A 145 -0.13 0.21 3.65
C ILE A 145 -0.46 0.20 5.13
N ILE A 146 -0.81 1.37 5.63
CA ILE A 146 -1.39 1.55 6.96
C ILE A 146 -2.88 1.81 6.77
N THR A 147 -3.72 0.92 7.28
CA THR A 147 -5.17 0.99 7.09
C THR A 147 -5.87 1.36 8.39
N LEU A 148 -6.69 2.40 8.35
CA LEU A 148 -7.56 2.80 9.46
C LEU A 148 -8.94 2.17 9.28
N ILE A 149 -9.37 1.45 10.31
CA ILE A 149 -10.68 0.81 10.36
C ILE A 149 -11.38 1.16 11.68
N GLY A 150 -12.69 0.95 11.76
CA GLY A 150 -13.48 1.36 12.92
C GLY A 150 -14.93 1.65 12.57
N ALA A 151 -15.77 1.76 13.61
CA ALA A 151 -17.18 2.11 13.45
C ALA A 151 -17.37 3.42 12.67
N THR A 152 -18.56 3.59 12.08
CA THR A 152 -18.97 4.87 11.50
C THR A 152 -18.88 5.94 12.58
N SER A 153 -18.38 7.12 12.23
CA SER A 153 -18.16 8.24 13.17
C SER A 153 -17.11 8.01 14.29
N ALA A 154 -16.38 6.89 14.31
CA ALA A 154 -15.25 6.70 15.25
C ALA A 154 -14.08 7.69 15.00
N GLY A 155 -14.09 8.34 13.83
CA GLY A 155 -13.13 9.39 13.48
C GLY A 155 -11.97 8.93 12.59
N LYS A 156 -12.09 7.80 11.89
CA LYS A 156 -11.07 7.28 10.95
C LYS A 156 -10.54 8.35 9.98
N SER A 157 -11.44 8.98 9.21
CA SER A 157 -11.09 10.02 8.23
C SER A 157 -10.47 11.25 8.90
N SER A 158 -10.95 11.62 10.09
CA SER A 158 -10.35 12.70 10.89
C SER A 158 -8.94 12.34 11.37
N THR A 159 -8.71 11.10 11.80
CA THR A 159 -7.39 10.59 12.19
C THR A 159 -6.45 10.53 10.99
N ALA A 160 -6.93 10.07 9.84
CA ALA A 160 -6.16 10.04 8.60
C ALA A 160 -5.72 11.45 8.16
N ASN A 161 -6.63 12.42 8.18
CA ASN A 161 -6.32 13.82 7.90
C ASN A 161 -5.34 14.42 8.91
N ALA A 162 -5.49 14.09 10.20
CA ALA A 162 -4.61 14.57 11.24
C ALA A 162 -3.18 14.04 11.05
N LEU A 163 -3.02 12.76 10.70
CA LEU A 163 -1.73 12.17 10.35
C LEU A 163 -1.13 12.80 9.10
N LEU A 164 -1.94 13.09 8.07
CA LEU A 164 -1.47 13.75 6.84
C LEU A 164 -1.10 15.23 7.05
N GLY A 165 -1.64 15.89 8.07
CA GLY A 165 -1.48 17.32 8.31
C GLY A 165 -2.34 18.22 7.41
N TYR A 166 -3.22 17.63 6.57
CA TYR A 166 -4.15 18.35 5.70
C TYR A 166 -5.43 17.54 5.46
N GLU A 167 -6.49 18.18 4.97
CA GLU A 167 -7.77 17.53 4.69
C GLU A 167 -7.73 16.78 3.35
N ALA A 168 -7.46 15.48 3.40
CA ALA A 168 -7.38 14.61 2.21
C ALA A 168 -8.61 13.69 2.06
N PHE A 169 -9.25 13.35 3.18
CA PHE A 169 -10.42 12.49 3.27
C PHE A 169 -11.62 13.31 3.74
N PRO A 170 -12.78 13.24 3.06
CA PRO A 170 -13.97 13.98 3.47
C PRO A 170 -14.44 13.53 4.86
N VAL A 171 -14.79 14.51 5.71
CA VAL A 171 -15.28 14.31 7.08
C VAL A 171 -16.70 14.86 7.18
N GLY A 172 -17.69 13.98 7.35
CA GLY A 172 -19.11 14.34 7.44
C GLY A 172 -20.00 13.11 7.26
N ALA A 173 -21.14 13.08 7.94
CA ALA A 173 -22.09 11.96 7.93
C ALA A 173 -22.90 11.87 6.63
N GLU A 174 -22.24 11.88 5.47
CA GLU A 174 -22.86 11.38 4.25
C GLU A 174 -22.77 9.86 4.26
N HIS A 175 -23.87 9.26 4.73
CA HIS A 175 -24.23 7.86 4.60
C HIS A 175 -23.67 7.25 3.30
N GLY A 176 -22.88 6.18 3.42
CA GLY A 176 -22.80 5.16 2.37
C GLY A 176 -22.15 5.50 1.02
N THR A 177 -21.29 6.52 0.89
CA THR A 177 -20.70 6.86 -0.44
C THR A 177 -19.25 6.36 -0.64
N THR A 178 -18.67 5.61 0.29
CA THR A 178 -17.34 5.01 0.06
C THR A 178 -17.48 3.64 -0.60
N ILE A 179 -17.76 3.63 -1.90
CA ILE A 179 -17.74 2.41 -2.74
C ILE A 179 -16.30 2.08 -3.18
N LYS A 180 -15.33 2.98 -2.91
CA LYS A 180 -13.91 2.81 -3.23
C LYS A 180 -13.02 3.13 -2.02
N VAL A 181 -12.13 2.19 -1.70
CA VAL A 181 -11.03 2.37 -0.75
C VAL A 181 -10.19 3.58 -1.19
N ASN A 182 -10.04 4.58 -0.32
CA ASN A 182 -9.22 5.77 -0.60
C ASN A 182 -7.85 5.60 0.03
N GLN A 183 -6.80 5.88 -0.75
CA GLN A 183 -5.40 5.76 -0.33
C GLN A 183 -4.65 7.06 -0.64
N LYS A 184 -3.79 7.49 0.27
CA LYS A 184 -2.94 8.67 0.14
C LYS A 184 -1.51 8.38 0.59
N ASP A 185 -0.54 8.93 -0.14
CA ASP A 185 0.86 8.91 0.27
C ASP A 185 1.01 9.59 1.63
N TYR A 186 1.80 8.98 2.51
CA TYR A 186 2.05 9.48 3.86
C TYR A 186 3.53 9.76 4.09
N THR A 187 4.33 8.77 4.50
CA THR A 187 5.74 9.00 4.85
C THR A 187 6.58 7.76 4.62
N GLN A 188 7.86 7.94 4.29
CA GLN A 188 8.85 6.85 4.20
C GLN A 188 8.41 5.65 3.34
N GLY A 189 7.68 5.90 2.26
CA GLY A 189 7.14 4.84 1.40
C GLY A 189 5.92 4.11 1.99
N TYR A 190 5.21 4.73 2.94
CA TYR A 190 3.92 4.25 3.43
C TYR A 190 2.78 5.10 2.88
N SER A 191 1.64 4.45 2.64
CA SER A 191 0.36 5.09 2.36
C SER A 191 -0.60 4.90 3.53
N LEU A 192 -1.44 5.92 3.76
CA LEU A 192 -2.62 5.81 4.62
C LEU A 192 -3.83 5.44 3.78
N ARG A 193 -4.57 4.45 4.26
CA ARG A 193 -5.80 3.96 3.63
C ARG A 193 -6.97 4.14 4.59
N ASP A 194 -7.98 4.90 4.16
CA ASP A 194 -9.23 5.10 4.91
C ASP A 194 -10.32 4.18 4.35
N THR A 195 -10.96 3.41 5.22
CA THR A 195 -12.02 2.47 4.83
C THR A 195 -13.41 3.00 5.16
N PRO A 196 -14.45 2.57 4.43
CA PRO A 196 -15.83 2.78 4.84
C PRO A 196 -16.09 2.31 6.29
N GLY A 197 -17.11 2.87 6.94
CA GLY A 197 -17.48 2.50 8.32
C GLY A 197 -17.81 1.02 8.48
N LEU A 198 -17.24 0.38 9.51
CA LEU A 198 -17.36 -1.07 9.74
C LEU A 198 -18.75 -1.54 10.22
N MET A 199 -19.67 -0.63 10.57
CA MET A 199 -20.89 -0.96 11.35
C MET A 199 -22.23 -0.63 10.66
N ASP A 200 -22.23 -0.22 9.40
CA ASP A 200 -23.49 0.19 8.75
C ASP A 200 -24.29 -0.99 8.16
N ASP A 201 -23.68 -2.18 8.05
CA ASP A 201 -24.37 -3.42 7.66
C ASP A 201 -23.86 -4.57 8.53
N THR A 202 -24.75 -5.49 8.91
CA THR A 202 -24.48 -6.73 9.67
C THR A 202 -23.49 -7.71 9.02
N ASN A 203 -22.83 -7.31 7.92
CA ASN A 203 -21.79 -8.05 7.23
C ASN A 203 -20.50 -7.22 7.19
N PHE A 204 -19.48 -7.72 7.90
CA PHE A 204 -18.09 -7.35 7.64
C PHE A 204 -17.72 -7.89 6.24
N LYS A 205 -17.95 -7.07 5.20
CA LYS A 205 -17.91 -7.47 3.78
C LYS A 205 -16.53 -8.02 3.39
N ASP A 206 -16.50 -8.99 2.47
CA ASP A 206 -15.27 -9.61 1.94
C ASP A 206 -14.25 -8.58 1.42
N VAL A 207 -14.76 -7.47 0.86
CA VAL A 207 -13.95 -6.31 0.42
C VAL A 207 -13.06 -5.75 1.53
N ILE A 208 -13.53 -5.72 2.78
CA ILE A 208 -12.72 -5.23 3.91
C ILE A 208 -11.63 -6.27 4.24
N TRP A 209 -11.92 -7.57 4.17
CA TRP A 209 -10.93 -8.61 4.43
C TRP A 209 -9.79 -8.61 3.41
N GLU A 210 -10.12 -8.50 2.12
CA GLU A 210 -9.12 -8.32 1.06
C GLU A 210 -8.26 -7.07 1.30
N THR A 211 -8.91 -5.96 1.68
CA THR A 211 -8.22 -4.70 1.98
C THR A 211 -7.23 -4.84 3.15
N LEU A 212 -7.59 -5.63 4.18
CA LEU A 212 -6.76 -5.86 5.35
C LEU A 212 -5.58 -6.79 5.08
N GLN A 213 -5.72 -7.73 4.16
CA GLN A 213 -4.66 -8.68 3.81
C GLN A 213 -3.42 -7.97 3.24
N ASP A 214 -3.64 -6.89 2.49
CA ASP A 214 -2.61 -6.04 1.88
C ASP A 214 -2.01 -5.00 2.85
N SER A 215 -2.49 -4.95 4.10
CA SER A 215 -2.07 -3.93 5.08
C SER A 215 -1.03 -4.48 6.05
N GLU A 216 0.08 -3.74 6.21
CA GLU A 216 1.12 -4.11 7.18
C GLU A 216 0.76 -3.69 8.61
N LEU A 217 0.12 -2.54 8.73
CA LEU A 217 -0.38 -2.03 10.00
C LEU A 217 -1.85 -1.69 9.85
N VAL A 218 -2.67 -2.39 10.64
CA VAL A 218 -4.08 -2.08 10.79
C VAL A 218 -4.26 -1.31 12.10
N ILE A 219 -4.90 -0.14 12.02
CA ILE A 219 -5.23 0.68 13.19
C ILE A 219 -6.74 0.64 13.37
N TYR A 220 -7.19 -0.04 14.43
CA TYR A 220 -8.57 0.00 14.85
C TYR A 220 -8.84 1.29 15.61
N VAL A 221 -9.53 2.22 14.97
CA VAL A 221 -9.99 3.50 15.53
C VAL A 221 -11.32 3.27 16.22
N THR A 222 -11.33 3.47 17.54
CA THR A 222 -12.57 3.50 18.33
C THR A 222 -12.80 4.90 18.90
N GLY A 223 -14.07 5.19 19.18
CA GLY A 223 -14.50 6.46 19.75
C GLY A 223 -14.38 6.48 21.28
N GLU A 224 -15.32 7.16 21.92
CA GLU A 224 -15.37 7.31 23.37
C GLU A 224 -15.79 6.01 24.05
N GLY A 225 -15.04 5.60 25.09
CA GLY A 225 -15.46 4.57 26.03
C GLY A 225 -14.69 3.25 25.93
N GLN A 226 -15.28 2.22 26.53
CA GLN A 226 -14.79 0.84 26.47
C GLN A 226 -15.19 0.18 25.14
N LEU A 227 -14.41 -0.82 24.70
CA LEU A 227 -14.75 -1.60 23.52
C LEU A 227 -15.90 -2.56 23.85
N TYR A 228 -17.00 -2.45 23.11
CA TYR A 228 -18.14 -3.37 23.26
C TYR A 228 -17.86 -4.70 22.58
N ARG A 229 -18.65 -5.74 22.90
CA ARG A 229 -18.49 -7.09 22.33
C ARG A 229 -18.32 -7.11 20.80
N PRO A 230 -19.11 -6.38 20.00
CA PRO A 230 -18.93 -6.36 18.55
C PRO A 230 -17.56 -5.82 18.11
N GLU A 231 -17.02 -4.81 18.79
CA GLU A 231 -15.70 -4.26 18.49
C GLU A 231 -14.59 -5.23 18.89
N LEU A 232 -14.73 -5.89 20.04
CA LEU A 232 -13.80 -6.92 20.50
C LEU A 232 -13.75 -8.12 19.55
N ASP A 233 -14.91 -8.55 19.06
CA ASP A 233 -15.00 -9.64 18.09
C ASP A 233 -14.33 -9.27 16.76
N ILE A 234 -14.44 -8.01 16.32
CA ILE A 234 -13.72 -7.51 15.14
C ILE A 234 -12.21 -7.54 15.38
N VAL A 235 -11.74 -6.97 16.48
CA VAL A 235 -10.31 -6.94 16.85
C VAL A 235 -9.73 -8.35 16.90
N LYS A 236 -10.46 -9.28 17.55
CA LYS A 236 -10.12 -10.70 17.61
C LYS A 236 -10.01 -11.31 16.21
N ARG A 237 -11.06 -11.19 15.39
CA ARG A 237 -11.09 -11.77 14.04
C ARG A 237 -9.95 -11.26 13.17
N ILE A 238 -9.66 -9.96 13.22
CA ILE A 238 -8.54 -9.37 12.47
C ILE A 238 -7.23 -9.98 12.93
N ARG A 239 -7.01 -10.10 14.24
CA ARG A 239 -5.78 -10.67 14.75
C ARG A 239 -5.62 -12.14 14.34
N GLU A 240 -6.68 -12.93 14.46
CA GLU A 240 -6.68 -14.34 14.06
C GLU A 240 -6.42 -14.49 12.55
N SER A 241 -7.07 -13.69 11.71
CA SER A 241 -6.83 -13.67 10.27
C SER A 241 -5.40 -13.26 9.92
N GLN A 242 -4.84 -12.23 10.57
CA GLN A 242 -3.45 -11.82 10.37
C GLN A 242 -2.45 -12.94 10.70
N ILE A 243 -2.69 -13.68 11.80
CA ILE A 243 -1.85 -14.81 12.17
C ILE A 243 -1.93 -15.91 11.10
N GLN A 244 -3.14 -16.23 10.63
CA GLN A 244 -3.34 -17.22 9.58
C GLN A 244 -2.64 -16.81 8.27
N TRP A 245 -2.85 -15.57 7.82
CA TRP A 245 -2.22 -15.07 6.60
C TRP A 245 -0.70 -15.05 6.69
N ASP A 246 -0.15 -14.66 7.85
CA ASP A 246 1.30 -14.67 8.08
C ASP A 246 1.88 -16.09 8.08
N GLN A 247 1.12 -17.10 8.55
CA GLN A 247 1.51 -18.51 8.46
C GLN A 247 1.47 -19.00 7.02
N ASP A 248 0.39 -18.71 6.29
CA ASP A 248 0.18 -19.13 4.91
C ASP A 248 1.25 -18.53 3.97
N SER A 249 1.65 -17.28 4.18
CA SER A 249 2.69 -16.61 3.39
C SER A 249 4.11 -16.75 3.95
N GLN A 250 4.32 -17.51 5.04
CA GLN A 250 5.61 -17.62 5.74
C GLN A 250 6.24 -16.26 6.12
N THR A 251 5.39 -15.29 6.49
CA THR A 251 5.77 -13.94 6.90
C THR A 251 5.34 -13.68 8.34
N ILE A 252 5.71 -14.57 9.27
CA ILE A 252 5.30 -14.51 10.68
C ILE A 252 5.61 -13.14 11.30
N GLY A 253 4.57 -12.43 11.78
CA GLY A 253 4.71 -11.12 12.42
C GLY A 253 4.81 -9.95 11.42
N HIS A 254 4.53 -10.19 10.15
CA HIS A 254 4.49 -9.15 9.13
C HIS A 254 3.29 -8.24 9.31
N ARG A 255 2.12 -8.79 9.62
CA ARG A 255 0.92 -8.00 9.80
C ARG A 255 0.74 -7.65 11.27
N GLN A 256 0.56 -6.36 11.52
CA GLN A 256 0.41 -5.82 12.87
C GLN A 256 -0.97 -5.18 13.04
N LEU A 257 -1.45 -5.21 14.28
CA LEU A 257 -2.70 -4.60 14.70
C LEU A 257 -2.43 -3.68 15.88
N ALA A 258 -3.01 -2.50 15.83
CA ALA A 258 -2.99 -1.49 16.88
C ALA A 258 -4.43 -0.99 17.15
N VAL A 259 -4.65 -0.44 18.33
CA VAL A 259 -5.89 0.25 18.69
C VAL A 259 -5.56 1.71 18.97
N TYR A 260 -6.30 2.60 18.32
CA TYR A 260 -6.28 4.02 18.60
C TYR A 260 -7.63 4.44 19.20
N VAL A 261 -7.59 4.85 20.46
CA VAL A 261 -8.75 5.39 21.19
C VAL A 261 -8.78 6.89 20.96
N ASN A 262 -9.72 7.31 20.11
CA ASN A 262 -9.88 8.70 19.73
C ASN A 262 -10.74 9.47 20.74
N ARG A 263 -10.84 10.79 20.55
CA ARG A 263 -11.70 11.70 21.33
C ARG A 263 -11.36 11.78 22.82
N GLU A 264 -10.08 11.66 23.17
CA GLU A 264 -9.63 11.82 24.55
C GLU A 264 -9.90 13.22 25.13
N ASP A 265 -10.08 14.23 24.26
CA ASP A 265 -10.51 15.57 24.65
C ASP A 265 -11.86 15.59 25.37
N VAL A 266 -12.82 14.75 24.97
CA VAL A 266 -14.13 14.66 25.63
C VAL A 266 -13.99 14.14 27.07
N LYS A 267 -13.07 13.21 27.29
CA LYS A 267 -12.80 12.63 28.63
C LYS A 267 -12.09 13.62 29.55
N GLN A 268 -11.15 14.39 29.01
CA GLN A 268 -10.43 15.41 29.78
C GLN A 268 -11.33 16.55 30.26
N LEU A 269 -12.46 16.79 29.60
CA LEU A 269 -13.46 17.78 30.01
C LEU A 269 -14.37 17.28 31.15
N THR A 270 -14.48 15.96 31.33
CA THR A 270 -15.52 15.34 32.17
C THR A 270 -14.96 14.47 33.30
N MET A 271 -13.66 14.11 33.26
CA MET A 271 -13.06 13.11 34.15
C MET A 271 -11.73 13.57 34.76
N THR A 272 -11.36 12.99 35.90
CA THR A 272 -10.05 13.21 36.53
C THR A 272 -8.95 12.39 35.82
N SER A 273 -7.69 12.83 35.93
CA SER A 273 -6.54 12.12 35.35
C SER A 273 -6.41 10.66 35.84
N GLN A 274 -6.80 10.38 37.09
CA GLN A 274 -6.79 9.02 37.63
C GLN A 274 -7.82 8.13 36.94
N THR A 275 -9.03 8.65 36.71
CA THR A 275 -10.10 7.90 36.03
C THR A 275 -9.75 7.64 34.58
N ILE A 276 -9.13 8.61 33.88
CA ILE A 276 -8.64 8.44 32.50
C ILE A 276 -7.60 7.29 32.43
N GLN A 277 -6.65 7.25 33.37
CA GLN A 277 -5.67 6.16 33.43
C GLN A 277 -6.30 4.79 33.73
N GLN A 278 -7.28 4.74 34.64
CA GLN A 278 -8.01 3.51 34.93
C GLN A 278 -8.74 2.99 33.70
N GLU A 279 -9.44 3.86 32.97
CA GLU A 279 -10.16 3.49 31.75
C GLU A 279 -9.20 3.05 30.64
N ALA A 280 -8.08 3.75 30.47
CA ALA A 280 -7.03 3.35 29.53
C ALA A 280 -6.49 1.95 29.82
N ASN A 281 -6.30 1.62 31.12
CA ASN A 281 -5.88 0.29 31.54
C ASN A 281 -6.97 -0.77 31.32
N LEU A 282 -8.25 -0.42 31.50
CA LEU A 282 -9.36 -1.32 31.17
C LEU A 282 -9.37 -1.68 29.69
N ILE A 283 -9.23 -0.70 28.80
CA ILE A 283 -9.22 -0.94 27.35
C ILE A 283 -8.00 -1.80 26.96
N ARG A 284 -6.81 -1.48 27.49
CA ARG A 284 -5.61 -2.32 27.29
C ARG A 284 -5.83 -3.76 27.73
N ASN A 285 -6.46 -3.96 28.88
CA ASN A 285 -6.75 -5.29 29.41
C ASN A 285 -7.76 -6.05 28.53
N GLN A 286 -8.81 -5.37 28.04
CA GLN A 286 -9.82 -5.96 27.16
C GLN A 286 -9.22 -6.56 25.88
N VAL A 287 -8.20 -5.92 25.29
CA VAL A 287 -7.55 -6.39 24.06
C VAL A 287 -6.22 -7.11 24.27
N SER A 288 -5.78 -7.26 25.52
CA SER A 288 -4.43 -7.75 25.88
C SER A 288 -4.07 -9.12 25.32
N GLN A 289 -5.08 -9.97 25.04
CA GLN A 289 -4.89 -11.28 24.43
C GLN A 289 -4.46 -11.19 22.95
N TRP A 290 -4.81 -10.11 22.26
CA TRP A 290 -4.62 -9.96 20.81
C TRP A 290 -3.63 -8.85 20.46
N ILE A 291 -3.57 -7.80 21.29
CA ILE A 291 -2.79 -6.59 21.03
C ILE A 291 -1.95 -6.27 22.27
N PRO A 292 -0.63 -6.12 22.13
CA PRO A 292 0.22 -5.74 23.25
C PRO A 292 -0.09 -4.31 23.70
N SER A 293 0.02 -4.04 25.00
CA SER A 293 -0.39 -2.78 25.62
C SER A 293 0.23 -1.51 25.00
N HIS A 294 1.47 -1.60 24.50
CA HIS A 294 2.16 -0.48 23.83
C HIS A 294 1.61 -0.16 22.42
N LYS A 295 0.76 -1.03 21.85
CA LYS A 295 0.04 -0.79 20.59
C LYS A 295 -1.39 -0.29 20.81
N VAL A 296 -1.73 0.07 22.05
CA VAL A 296 -3.00 0.70 22.41
C VAL A 296 -2.70 2.14 22.84
N VAL A 297 -3.01 3.07 21.95
CA VAL A 297 -2.67 4.49 22.07
C VAL A 297 -3.92 5.36 22.11
N PHE A 298 -3.80 6.52 22.74
CA PHE A 298 -4.90 7.42 23.05
C PHE A 298 -4.60 8.80 22.45
N GLY A 299 -5.63 9.52 22.06
CA GLY A 299 -5.49 10.90 21.63
C GLY A 299 -6.78 11.53 21.12
N ALA A 300 -6.64 12.67 20.46
CA ALA A 300 -7.75 13.40 19.86
C ALA A 300 -7.37 13.88 18.46
N SER A 301 -7.98 13.30 17.43
CA SER A 301 -7.66 13.64 16.03
C SER A 301 -8.29 14.94 15.54
N SER A 302 -9.40 15.37 16.13
CA SER A 302 -10.06 16.64 15.79
C SER A 302 -10.73 17.26 17.01
N PRO A 303 -9.95 17.66 18.03
CA PRO A 303 -10.48 18.20 19.26
C PRO A 303 -11.23 19.51 19.03
N ILE A 304 -12.35 19.70 19.74
CA ILE A 304 -13.15 20.93 19.66
C ILE A 304 -13.21 21.55 21.05
N ALA A 305 -12.78 22.80 21.18
CA ALA A 305 -12.91 23.58 22.40
C ALA A 305 -13.69 24.86 22.11
N LYS A 306 -14.79 25.08 22.85
CA LYS A 306 -15.66 26.26 22.70
C LYS A 306 -16.13 26.51 21.24
N GLY A 307 -16.40 25.44 20.50
CA GLY A 307 -16.85 25.51 19.10
C GLY A 307 -15.73 25.79 18.08
N ILE A 308 -14.47 25.90 18.52
CA ILE A 308 -13.31 26.11 17.65
C ILE A 308 -12.49 24.82 17.60
N ARG A 309 -12.17 24.37 16.38
CA ARG A 309 -11.29 23.22 16.14
C ARG A 309 -9.88 23.54 16.64
N GLN A 310 -9.34 22.65 17.46
CA GLN A 310 -8.01 22.76 18.04
C GLN A 310 -7.02 21.90 17.26
N THR A 311 -5.72 22.11 17.51
CA THR A 311 -4.65 21.28 16.96
C THR A 311 -4.86 19.81 17.38
N PRO A 312 -4.71 18.84 16.45
CA PRO A 312 -4.76 17.42 16.79
C PRO A 312 -3.72 17.05 17.86
N ARG A 313 -4.09 16.10 18.73
CA ARG A 313 -3.23 15.51 19.77
C ARG A 313 -3.09 14.03 19.47
N ILE A 314 -2.18 13.70 18.56
CA ILE A 314 -2.00 12.37 17.98
C ILE A 314 -0.57 11.84 18.13
N GLU A 315 0.24 12.46 19.00
CA GLU A 315 1.68 12.21 19.14
C GLU A 315 1.97 10.75 19.51
N ALA A 316 1.12 10.14 20.34
CA ALA A 316 1.21 8.72 20.69
C ALA A 316 0.98 7.81 19.47
N LEU A 317 0.05 8.18 18.59
CA LEU A 317 -0.24 7.44 17.36
C LEU A 317 0.90 7.59 16.35
N GLU A 318 1.41 8.81 16.16
CA GLU A 318 2.58 9.06 15.30
C GLU A 318 3.81 8.29 15.79
N SER A 319 4.06 8.28 17.10
CA SER A 319 5.15 7.52 17.71
C SER A 319 5.00 6.01 17.45
N LEU A 320 3.79 5.46 17.59
CA LEU A 320 3.50 4.06 17.28
C LEU A 320 3.78 3.74 15.80
N ILE A 321 3.29 4.58 14.89
CA ILE A 321 3.49 4.40 13.45
C ILE A 321 4.97 4.51 13.10
N ASN A 322 5.67 5.53 13.61
CA ASN A 322 7.10 5.70 13.38
C ASN A 322 7.92 4.52 13.94
N SER A 323 7.54 3.98 15.11
CA SER A 323 8.16 2.77 15.65
C SER A 323 7.93 1.57 14.73
N HIS A 324 6.72 1.40 14.19
CA HIS A 324 6.42 0.35 13.22
C HIS A 324 7.29 0.47 11.96
N ILE A 325 7.36 1.67 11.37
CA ILE A 325 8.15 1.97 10.17
C ILE A 325 9.64 1.73 10.41
N ASN A 326 10.17 2.17 11.55
CA ASN A 326 11.61 2.06 11.84
C ASN A 326 12.05 0.63 12.15
N ASN A 327 11.18 -0.19 12.76
CA ASN A 327 11.47 -1.60 13.04
C ASN A 327 11.46 -2.48 11.77
N ARG A 328 11.11 -1.92 10.61
CA ARG A 328 11.04 -2.61 9.32
C ARG A 328 12.23 -2.34 8.39
N LYS A 329 13.08 -1.38 8.72
CA LYS A 329 14.36 -1.14 8.02
C LYS A 329 15.41 -2.15 8.45
#